data_AF-A0A954MRH6-F1
#
_entry.id   AF-A0A954MRH6-F1
#
_cell.length_a   1.000
_cell.length_b   1.000
_cell.length_c   1.000
_cell.angle_alpha   90.00
_cell.angle_beta   90.00
_cell.angle_gamma   90.00
#
_symmetry.space_group_name_H-M   'P 1'
#
loop_
_entity.id
_entity.type
_entity.pdbx_description
1 polymer ?
#
loop_
_entity_poly.entity_id
_entity_poly.type
_entity_poly.pdbx_seq_one_letter_code
_entity_poly.pdbx_strand_id
1 'polypeptide(L)'
;YFSPDGEHLSFFEDVLFPADIDLRGEVLLVPDLHARITLLDVNNEVIAHLGHDPSWLEEVLADNFAMRRQPERWVAGKFVHPHDACFDHEGNLYVAEWVAIGRVSKLKHVG
;
A
#
# COMPACT_ATOMS: atom_id res chain seq x y z
N TYR A 1 -11.10 -11.56 8.99
CA TYR A 1 -11.38 -11.46 10.42
C TYR A 1 -11.51 -12.84 11.03
N PHE A 2 -10.90 -13.03 12.19
CA PHE A 2 -10.96 -14.27 12.95
C PHE A 2 -11.41 -13.98 14.38
N SER A 3 -12.11 -14.93 15.00
CA SER A 3 -12.37 -14.89 16.45
C SER A 3 -11.06 -15.09 17.23
N PRO A 4 -11.03 -14.80 18.54
CA PRO A 4 -9.89 -15.14 19.39
C PRO A 4 -9.52 -16.64 19.37
N ASP A 5 -10.49 -17.51 19.05
CA ASP A 5 -10.30 -18.96 18.94
C ASP A 5 -9.84 -19.40 17.53
N GLY A 6 -9.62 -18.45 16.62
CA GLY A 6 -9.15 -18.72 15.25
C GLY A 6 -10.26 -19.13 14.27
N GLU A 7 -11.53 -18.92 14.62
CA GLU A 7 -12.63 -19.18 13.69
C GLU A 7 -12.76 -18.04 12.68
N HIS A 8 -12.90 -18.36 11.40
CA HIS A 8 -13.09 -17.35 10.36
C HIS A 8 -14.47 -16.67 10.52
N LEU A 9 -14.48 -15.32 10.56
CA LEU A 9 -15.69 -14.52 10.73
C LEU A 9 -16.15 -13.86 9.43
N SER A 10 -15.23 -13.20 8.72
CA SER A 10 -15.53 -12.45 7.49
C SER A 10 -14.24 -11.99 6.80
N PHE A 11 -14.34 -11.52 5.56
CA PHE A 11 -13.23 -10.90 4.82
C PHE A 11 -13.36 -9.38 4.78
N PHE A 12 -12.23 -8.72 4.58
CA PHE A 12 -12.19 -7.36 4.04
C PHE A 12 -11.71 -7.47 2.59
N GLU A 13 -12.49 -6.94 1.64
CA GLU A 13 -12.26 -7.19 0.21
C GLU A 13 -11.66 -6.00 -0.55
N ASP A 14 -11.66 -4.78 0.01
CA ASP A 14 -11.12 -3.59 -0.67
C ASP A 14 -9.59 -3.47 -0.50
N VAL A 15 -8.91 -4.54 -0.87
CA VAL A 15 -7.45 -4.69 -1.01
C VAL A 15 -7.22 -5.52 -2.27
N LEU A 16 -6.18 -5.19 -3.02
CA LEU A 16 -5.86 -5.84 -4.28
C LEU A 16 -4.80 -6.93 -4.07
N PHE A 17 -3.74 -6.62 -3.31
CA PHE A 17 -2.65 -7.53 -2.96
C PHE A 17 -1.91 -7.03 -1.70
N PRO A 18 -2.55 -7.09 -0.51
CA PRO A 18 -2.01 -6.51 0.73
C PRO A 18 -0.75 -7.25 1.18
N ALA A 19 0.25 -6.53 1.66
CA ALA A 19 1.56 -7.09 2.02
C ALA A 19 1.94 -6.92 3.50
N ASP A 20 1.48 -5.85 4.15
CA ASP A 20 1.79 -5.54 5.55
C ASP A 20 0.68 -4.68 6.18
N ILE A 21 0.76 -4.43 7.48
CA ILE A 21 -0.09 -3.48 8.21
C ILE A 21 0.70 -2.66 9.23
N ASP A 22 0.36 -1.38 9.36
CA ASP A 22 0.84 -0.51 10.45
C ASP A 22 -0.29 0.34 11.02
N LEU A 23 -0.13 0.86 12.23
CA LEU A 23 -1.16 1.60 12.95
C LEU A 23 -0.65 2.93 13.48
N ARG A 24 -1.44 3.99 13.31
CA ARG A 24 -1.24 5.28 14.00
C ARG A 24 -2.55 5.77 14.59
N GLY A 25 -2.72 5.54 15.89
CA GLY A 25 -3.95 5.87 16.59
C GLY A 25 -5.11 5.03 16.04
N GLU A 26 -6.07 5.72 15.43
CA GLU A 26 -7.30 5.13 14.87
C GLU A 26 -7.21 4.84 13.36
N VAL A 27 -6.04 5.06 12.76
CA VAL A 27 -5.82 4.83 11.32
C VAL A 27 -4.95 3.60 11.13
N LEU A 28 -5.47 2.63 10.38
CA LEU A 28 -4.75 1.46 9.92
C LEU A 28 -4.24 1.69 8.49
N LEU A 29 -2.98 1.37 8.27
CA LEU A 29 -2.25 1.50 7.02
C LEU A 29 -2.03 0.12 6.42
N VAL A 30 -2.35 -0.05 5.12
CA VAL A 30 -2.12 -1.28 4.36
C VAL A 30 -1.35 -0.94 3.08
N PRO A 31 -0.05 -1.23 2.96
CA PRO A 31 0.61 -1.30 1.66
C PRO A 31 0.09 -2.46 0.83
N ASP A 32 -0.14 -2.16 -0.45
CA ASP A 32 -0.73 -3.07 -1.41
C ASP A 32 0.16 -3.16 -2.65
N LEU A 33 0.63 -4.37 -2.97
CA LEU A 33 1.56 -4.61 -4.07
C LEU A 33 0.95 -4.21 -5.42
N HIS A 34 -0.35 -4.05 -5.54
CA HIS A 34 -1.00 -3.50 -6.72
C HIS A 34 -1.06 -1.96 -6.68
N ALA A 35 0.14 -1.36 -6.58
CA ALA A 35 0.43 0.05 -6.77
C ALA A 35 -0.41 1.05 -5.93
N ARG A 36 -0.79 0.70 -4.70
CA ARG A 36 -1.51 1.62 -3.81
C ARG A 36 -1.17 1.43 -2.33
N ILE A 37 -1.62 2.39 -1.53
CA ILE A 37 -1.71 2.28 -0.08
C ILE A 37 -3.18 2.48 0.31
N THR A 38 -3.73 1.64 1.18
CA THR A 38 -5.08 1.80 1.73
C THR A 38 -5.00 2.27 3.18
N LEU A 39 -5.77 3.30 3.51
CA LEU A 39 -5.99 3.74 4.89
C LEU A 39 -7.40 3.38 5.33
N LEU A 40 -7.51 2.78 6.51
CA LEU A 40 -8.76 2.33 7.12
C LEU A 40 -8.98 3.00 8.47
N ASP A 41 -10.24 3.23 8.82
CA ASP A 41 -10.63 3.68 10.16
C ASP A 41 -10.82 2.50 11.13
N VAL A 42 -11.23 2.79 12.36
CA VAL A 42 -11.50 1.79 13.41
C VAL A 42 -12.63 0.82 13.09
N ASN A 43 -13.50 1.17 12.15
CA ASN A 43 -14.60 0.32 11.67
C ASN A 43 -14.18 -0.52 10.46
N ASN A 44 -12.92 -0.41 10.03
CA ASN A 44 -12.38 -0.94 8.78
C ASN A 44 -13.06 -0.36 7.52
N GLU A 45 -13.56 0.86 7.61
CA GLU A 45 -14.04 1.63 6.46
C GLU A 45 -12.86 2.34 5.78
N VAL A 46 -12.88 2.39 4.45
CA VAL A 46 -11.83 3.07 3.67
C VAL A 46 -11.88 4.57 3.91
N ILE A 47 -10.79 5.10 4.48
CA ILE A 47 -10.53 6.54 4.53
C ILE A 47 -10.04 7.02 3.17
N ALA A 48 -9.04 6.33 2.61
CA ALA A 48 -8.45 6.69 1.30
C ALA A 48 -7.66 5.54 0.68
N HIS A 49 -7.57 5.54 -0.65
CA HIS A 49 -6.53 4.83 -1.39
C HIS A 49 -5.52 5.82 -1.96
N LEU A 50 -4.32 5.88 -1.39
CA LEU A 50 -3.26 6.76 -1.86
C LEU A 50 -2.57 6.13 -3.07
N GLY A 51 -2.37 6.93 -4.12
CA GLY A 51 -1.66 6.53 -5.34
C GLY A 51 -2.48 5.65 -6.31
N HIS A 52 -3.71 5.28 -5.96
CA HIS A 52 -4.55 4.45 -6.82
C HIS A 52 -4.89 5.17 -8.13
N ASP A 53 -4.47 4.57 -9.24
CA ASP A 53 -4.72 5.03 -10.60
C ASP A 53 -4.89 3.78 -11.48
N PRO A 54 -6.11 3.52 -12.01
CA PRO A 54 -6.36 2.32 -12.81
C PRO A 54 -5.48 2.20 -14.07
N SER A 55 -5.13 3.32 -14.71
CA SER A 55 -4.30 3.31 -15.91
C SER A 55 -2.86 2.95 -15.60
N TRP A 56 -2.33 3.51 -14.51
CA TRP A 56 -1.00 3.18 -14.03
C TRP A 56 -0.92 1.74 -13.50
N LEU A 57 -1.98 1.27 -12.84
CA LEU A 57 -2.06 -0.10 -12.35
C LEU A 57 -1.94 -1.11 -13.50
N GLU A 58 -2.63 -0.88 -14.62
CA GLU A 58 -2.52 -1.74 -15.80
C GLU A 58 -1.06 -1.86 -16.28
N GLU A 59 -0.32 -0.74 -16.33
CA GLU A 59 1.09 -0.74 -16.70
C GLU A 59 2.01 -1.46 -15.70
N VAL A 60 1.76 -1.30 -14.40
CA VAL A 60 2.53 -1.95 -13.33
C VAL A 60 2.36 -3.47 -13.39
N LEU A 61 1.14 -3.95 -13.62
CA LEU A 61 0.82 -5.38 -13.61
C LEU A 61 1.16 -6.08 -14.94
N ALA A 62 1.39 -5.32 -16.01
CA ALA A 62 1.74 -5.85 -17.31
C ALA A 62 3.03 -6.70 -17.29
N ASP A 63 3.12 -7.61 -18.27
CA ASP A 63 4.31 -8.43 -18.54
C ASP A 63 4.87 -9.17 -17.31
N ASN A 64 3.98 -9.72 -16.48
CA ASN A 64 4.31 -10.42 -15.24
C ASN A 64 5.16 -9.55 -14.29
N PHE A 65 4.64 -8.34 -14.02
CA PHE A 65 5.29 -7.33 -13.22
C PHE A 65 6.66 -6.97 -13.80
N ALA A 66 6.77 -6.66 -15.09
CA ALA A 66 8.08 -6.33 -15.66
C ALA A 66 8.65 -5.03 -15.10
N MET A 67 7.77 -4.07 -14.76
CA MET A 67 8.15 -2.72 -14.35
C MET A 67 9.04 -2.68 -13.09
N ARG A 68 8.91 -3.61 -12.14
CA ARG A 68 9.84 -3.72 -10.97
C ARG A 68 11.30 -3.83 -11.36
N ARG A 69 11.62 -4.27 -12.58
CA ARG A 69 13.00 -4.41 -13.09
C ARG A 69 13.42 -3.30 -14.07
N GLN A 70 12.59 -2.27 -14.25
CA GLN A 70 12.79 -1.20 -15.25
C GLN A 70 12.72 0.19 -14.58
N PRO A 71 13.76 0.60 -13.82
CA PRO A 71 13.78 1.88 -13.11
C PRO A 71 13.50 3.11 -13.97
N GLU A 72 13.88 3.07 -15.24
CA GLU A 72 13.64 4.10 -16.24
C GLU A 72 12.16 4.36 -16.54
N ARG A 73 11.27 3.41 -16.22
CA ARG A 73 9.81 3.57 -16.36
C ARG A 73 9.15 4.09 -15.09
N TRP A 74 9.86 4.16 -13.97
CA TRP A 74 9.25 4.57 -12.71
C TRP A 74 8.94 6.06 -12.71
N VAL A 75 7.69 6.40 -12.40
CA VAL A 75 7.24 7.79 -12.35
C VAL A 75 7.28 8.28 -10.90
N ALA A 76 7.86 9.47 -10.69
CA ALA A 76 7.88 10.10 -9.37
C ALA A 76 6.44 10.32 -8.86
N GLY A 77 6.19 9.95 -7.60
CA GLY A 77 4.85 10.02 -7.00
C GLY A 77 3.91 8.88 -7.39
N LYS A 78 4.36 7.90 -8.18
CA LYS A 78 3.60 6.69 -8.51
C LYS A 78 4.25 5.45 -7.90
N PHE A 79 3.45 4.64 -7.22
CA PHE A 79 3.87 3.38 -6.63
C PHE A 79 4.00 2.28 -7.69
N VAL A 80 4.97 1.39 -7.55
CA VAL A 80 5.12 0.18 -8.38
C VAL A 80 4.68 -1.04 -7.57
N HIS A 81 5.36 -1.34 -6.46
CA HIS A 81 5.01 -2.47 -5.59
C HIS A 81 5.29 -2.15 -4.12
N PRO A 82 4.43 -1.34 -3.45
CA PRO A 82 4.48 -1.14 -2.00
C PRO A 82 4.41 -2.48 -1.27
N HIS A 83 5.50 -2.82 -0.58
CA HIS A 83 5.62 -4.09 0.14
C HIS A 83 5.50 -3.90 1.65
N ASP A 84 5.97 -2.76 2.15
CA ASP A 84 5.94 -2.40 3.56
C ASP A 84 5.76 -0.88 3.64
N ALA A 85 5.02 -0.41 4.65
CA ALA A 85 4.88 1.00 4.93
C ALA A 85 4.59 1.24 6.40
N CYS A 86 5.18 2.29 6.95
CA CYS A 86 4.94 2.69 8.33
C CYS A 86 4.78 4.19 8.48
N PHE A 87 4.08 4.58 9.55
CA PHE A 87 4.00 5.96 9.98
C PHE A 87 5.27 6.41 10.71
N ASP A 88 5.63 7.68 10.57
CA ASP A 88 6.44 8.35 11.58
C ASP A 88 5.61 9.13 12.60
N HIS A 89 6.29 9.67 13.61
CA HIS A 89 5.68 10.44 14.69
C HIS A 89 4.87 11.66 14.21
N GLU A 90 5.25 12.29 13.09
CA GLU A 90 4.54 13.43 12.49
C GLU A 90 3.35 12.99 11.61
N GLY A 91 3.18 11.68 11.39
CA GLY A 91 2.15 11.11 10.54
C GLY A 91 2.54 11.01 9.06
N ASN A 92 3.80 11.26 8.71
CA ASN A 92 4.30 10.95 7.37
C ASN A 92 4.33 9.44 7.17
N LEU A 93 4.27 9.00 5.92
CA LEU A 93 4.47 7.59 5.57
C LEU A 93 5.85 7.37 4.96
N TYR A 94 6.52 6.31 5.39
CA TYR A 94 7.64 5.72 4.67
C TYR A 94 7.15 4.45 4.01
N VAL A 95 7.39 4.31 2.70
CA VAL A 95 6.94 3.17 1.91
C VAL A 95 8.15 2.51 1.28
N ALA A 96 8.36 1.23 1.57
CA ALA A 96 9.37 0.40 0.93
C ALA A 96 8.74 -0.42 -0.19
N GLU A 97 9.38 -0.42 -1.36
CA GLU A 97 8.86 -1.10 -2.54
C GLU A 97 9.71 -2.27 -2.99
N TRP A 98 9.04 -3.37 -3.33
CA TRP A 98 9.65 -4.56 -3.91
C TRP A 98 9.96 -4.35 -5.39
N VAL A 99 11.05 -3.63 -5.63
CA VAL A 99 11.62 -3.35 -6.95
C VAL A 99 13.10 -3.73 -7.00
N ALA A 100 13.68 -3.88 -8.20
CA ALA A 100 14.98 -4.54 -8.41
C ALA A 100 16.16 -3.92 -7.64
N ILE A 101 16.17 -2.60 -7.45
CA ILE A 101 17.20 -1.89 -6.68
C ILE A 101 16.75 -1.51 -5.27
N GLY A 102 15.52 -1.88 -4.89
CA GLY A 102 14.82 -1.32 -3.74
C GLY A 102 14.46 0.16 -3.95
N ARG A 103 13.37 0.62 -3.34
CA ARG A 103 13.01 2.04 -3.31
C ARG A 103 12.30 2.35 -2.01
N VAL A 104 12.66 3.46 -1.38
CA VAL A 104 11.94 4.02 -0.24
C VAL A 104 11.41 5.39 -0.62
N SER A 105 10.11 5.58 -0.46
CA SER A 105 9.41 6.84 -0.72
C SER A 105 8.89 7.42 0.59
N LYS A 106 8.96 8.75 0.75
CA LYS A 106 8.33 9.47 1.86
C LYS A 106 7.10 10.23 1.37
N LEU A 107 5.93 9.97 1.94
CA LEU A 107 4.74 10.79 1.75
C LEU A 107 4.61 11.72 2.94
N LYS A 108 4.67 13.03 2.68
CA LYS A 108 4.53 14.03 3.73
C LYS A 108 3.06 14.21 4.10
N HIS A 109 2.76 14.17 5.38
CA HIS A 109 1.45 14.56 5.89
C HIS A 109 1.31 16.08 5.84
N VAL A 110 0.21 16.57 5.24
CA VAL A 110 0.02 18.01 4.94
C VAL A 110 -0.98 18.72 5.84
N GLY A 111 -1.62 18.02 6.79
CA GLY A 111 -2.57 18.58 7.75
C GLY A 111 -4.03 18.40 7.36
#